data_AF-A0A2J0MA69-F1
#
_entry.id   AF-A0A2J0MA69-F1
#
_cell.length_a   1.000
_cell.length_b   1.000
_cell.length_c   1.000
_cell.angle_alpha   90.00
_cell.angle_beta   90.00
_cell.angle_gamma   90.00
#
_symmetry.space_group_name_H-M   'P 1'
#
loop_
_entity.id
_entity.type
_entity.pdbx_description
1 polymer ?
#
loop_
_entity_poly.entity_id
_entity_poly.type
_entity_poly.pdbx_seq_one_letter_code
_entity_poly.pdbx_strand_id
1 'polypeptide(L)'
;YVAFAIGSNNVGNAVGPLFGAGILGINLGLILFSPIFGIGALVLGKGTLETAGKEIVPLGLFSSTLVSFVTATLLIVASVLGIPQSLVQLNICAIFAISCLKDGHRHTLSRQLTRKTFFIWAVTPLISLVFSYLSLFLVNRLR
;
A
#
# COMPACT_ATOMS: atom_id res chain seq x y z
N TYR A 1 0.82 -1.10 15.84
CA TYR A 1 -0.03 -2.10 15.16
C TYR A 1 0.03 -1.96 13.63
N VAL A 2 -0.36 -0.82 13.05
CA VAL A 2 -0.26 -0.56 11.59
C VAL A 2 1.13 -0.83 11.02
N ALA A 3 2.20 -0.37 11.67
CA ALA A 3 3.58 -0.60 11.21
C ALA A 3 3.93 -2.09 11.09
N PHE A 4 3.49 -2.92 12.04
CA PHE A 4 3.66 -4.37 11.98
C PHE A 4 2.87 -4.97 10.82
N ALA A 5 1.60 -4.57 10.64
CA ALA A 5 0.74 -5.02 9.55
C ALA A 5 1.32 -4.70 8.16
N ILE A 6 1.86 -3.49 7.97
CA ILE A 6 2.55 -3.10 6.73
C ILE A 6 3.78 -3.97 6.51
N GLY A 7 4.61 -4.13 7.55
CA GLY A 7 5.85 -4.89 7.46
C GLY A 7 5.60 -6.34 7.05
N SER A 8 4.63 -6.99 7.70
CA SER A 8 4.28 -8.38 7.40
C SER A 8 3.70 -8.59 6.00
N ASN A 9 3.00 -7.60 5.43
CA ASN A 9 2.46 -7.73 4.07
C ASN A 9 3.50 -7.36 3.00
N ASN A 10 4.21 -6.25 3.17
CA ASN A 10 5.02 -5.67 2.10
C ASN A 10 6.38 -6.34 1.92
N VAL A 11 6.96 -6.95 2.96
CA VAL A 11 8.27 -7.61 2.80
C VAL A 11 8.19 -8.77 1.80
N GLY A 12 7.03 -9.44 1.72
CA GLY A 12 6.75 -10.49 0.75
C GLY A 12 6.81 -9.99 -0.71
N ASN A 13 6.46 -8.72 -0.97
CA ASN A 13 6.52 -8.14 -2.31
C ASN A 13 7.96 -7.96 -2.81
N ALA A 14 8.92 -7.77 -1.90
CA ALA A 14 10.34 -7.67 -2.25
C ALA A 14 11.02 -9.04 -2.37
N VAL A 15 10.71 -9.95 -1.44
CA VAL A 15 11.34 -11.28 -1.38
C VAL A 15 10.75 -12.24 -2.41
N GLY A 16 9.44 -12.15 -2.68
CA GLY A 16 8.69 -13.07 -3.55
C GLY A 16 9.31 -13.24 -4.94
N PRO A 17 9.60 -12.16 -5.70
CA PRO A 17 10.22 -12.28 -7.01
C PRO A 17 11.62 -12.93 -6.98
N LEU A 18 12.43 -12.63 -5.97
CA LEU A 18 13.78 -13.20 -5.82
C LEU A 18 13.73 -14.70 -5.50
N PHE A 19 12.80 -15.10 -4.64
CA PHE A 19 12.53 -16.50 -4.34
C PHE A 19 12.00 -17.24 -5.57
N GLY A 20 11.03 -16.66 -6.29
CA GLY A 20 10.48 -17.23 -7.52
C GLY A 20 11.50 -17.40 -8.64
N ALA A 21 12.53 -16.55 -8.68
CA ALA A 21 13.65 -16.66 -9.61
C ALA A 21 14.76 -17.63 -9.16
N GLY A 22 14.64 -18.27 -7.99
CA GLY A 22 15.66 -19.16 -7.43
C GLY A 22 16.93 -18.45 -6.96
N ILE A 23 16.92 -17.12 -6.85
CA ILE A 23 18.09 -16.30 -6.49
C ILE A 23 18.32 -16.32 -4.97
N LEU A 24 17.24 -16.36 -4.18
CA LEU A 24 17.30 -16.21 -2.73
C LEU A 24 16.31 -17.15 -2.03
N GLY A 25 16.74 -17.83 -0.97
CA GLY A 25 15.83 -18.60 -0.12
C GLY A 25 14.89 -17.70 0.69
N ILE A 26 13.66 -18.17 0.94
CA ILE A 26 12.61 -17.38 1.61
C ILE A 26 13.04 -16.86 2.99
N ASN A 27 13.62 -17.72 3.83
CA ASN A 27 14.03 -17.35 5.20
C ASN A 27 15.14 -16.30 5.20
N LEU A 28 16.14 -16.47 4.33
CA LEU A 28 17.23 -15.53 4.19
C LEU A 28 16.73 -14.18 3.65
N GLY A 29 15.81 -14.21 2.68
CA GLY A 29 15.18 -13.00 2.16
C GLY A 29 14.40 -12.23 3.20
N LEU A 30 13.58 -12.89 4.01
CA LEU A 30 12.84 -12.23 5.08
C LEU A 30 13.79 -11.58 6.10
N ILE A 31 14.85 -12.28 6.53
CA ILE A 31 15.82 -11.75 7.50
C ILE A 31 16.59 -10.54 6.94
N LEU A 32 16.97 -10.57 5.67
CA LEU A 32 17.73 -9.48 5.04
C LEU A 32 16.87 -8.26 4.74
N PHE A 33 15.68 -8.46 4.14
CA PHE A 33 14.87 -7.33 3.66
C PHE A 33 14.01 -6.68 4.74
N SER A 34 13.60 -7.40 5.80
CA SER A 34 12.83 -6.80 6.90
C SER A 34 13.51 -5.58 7.56
N PRO A 35 14.79 -5.64 7.98
CA PRO A 35 15.46 -4.46 8.55
C PRO A 35 15.67 -3.35 7.52
N ILE A 36 15.91 -3.68 6.25
CA ILE A 36 16.05 -2.69 5.16
C ILE A 36 14.75 -1.91 5.00
N PHE A 37 13.59 -2.57 5.08
CA PHE A 37 12.28 -1.90 5.08
C PHE A 37 12.13 -0.96 6.29
N GLY A 38 12.56 -1.39 7.48
CA GLY A 38 12.56 -0.55 8.67
C GLY A 38 13.42 0.71 8.51
N ILE A 39 14.65 0.54 8.02
CA ILE A 39 15.58 1.65 7.75
C ILE A 39 15.02 2.58 6.67
N GLY A 40 14.51 2.03 5.57
CA GLY A 40 13.89 2.80 4.50
C GLY A 40 12.69 3.62 4.99
N ALA A 41 11.86 3.07 5.87
CA ALA A 41 10.77 3.81 6.51
C ALA A 41 11.28 4.95 7.38
N LEU A 42 12.38 4.79 8.11
CA LEU A 42 12.99 5.85 8.92
C LEU A 42 13.59 6.98 8.05
N VAL A 43 14.28 6.63 6.97
CA VAL A 43 14.99 7.59 6.11
C VAL A 43 14.04 8.31 5.15
N LEU A 44 13.11 7.58 4.55
CA LEU A 44 12.26 8.09 3.45
C LEU A 44 10.79 8.32 3.87
N GLY A 45 10.38 7.90 5.07
CA GLY A 45 8.97 7.90 5.47
C GLY A 45 8.38 9.29 5.76
N LYS A 46 9.20 10.32 5.96
CA LYS A 46 8.72 11.64 6.41
C LYS A 46 7.66 12.25 5.48
N GLY A 47 7.90 12.25 4.16
CA GLY A 47 6.95 12.80 3.19
C GLY A 47 5.62 12.04 3.13
N THR A 48 5.67 10.70 3.26
CA THR A 48 4.48 9.84 3.31
C THR A 48 3.69 10.04 4.59
N LEU A 49 4.37 10.24 5.73
CA LEU A 49 3.71 10.55 7.00
C LEU A 49 3.01 11.91 6.97
N GLU A 50 3.61 12.93 6.35
CA GLU A 50 2.99 14.26 6.21
C GLU A 50 1.76 14.23 5.30
N THR A 51 1.81 13.48 4.20
CA THR A 51 0.67 13.34 3.28
C THR A 51 -0.45 12.51 3.89
N ALA A 52 -0.15 11.33 4.46
CA ALA A 52 -1.14 10.52 5.17
C ALA A 52 -1.74 11.27 6.37
N GLY A 53 -0.92 12.02 7.11
CA GLY A 53 -1.36 12.84 8.23
C GLY A 53 -2.38 13.89 7.82
N LYS A 54 -2.17 14.61 6.70
CA LYS A 54 -3.12 15.61 6.20
C LYS A 54 -4.50 15.05 5.86
N GLU A 55 -4.59 13.79 5.43
CA GLU A 55 -5.88 13.13 5.18
C GLU A 55 -6.55 12.65 6.47
N ILE A 56 -5.76 12.27 7.47
CA ILE A 56 -6.23 11.67 8.73
C ILE A 56 -6.59 12.75 9.78
N VAL A 57 -5.80 13.82 9.90
CA VAL A 57 -6.03 14.94 10.84
C VAL A 57 -7.44 15.54 10.76
N PRO A 58 -8.04 15.80 9.59
CA PRO A 58 -9.40 16.37 9.51
C PRO A 58 -10.52 15.41 9.98
N LEU A 59 -10.23 14.12 10.20
CA LEU A 59 -11.24 13.15 10.66
C LEU A 59 -11.45 13.16 12.17
N GLY A 60 -10.49 13.70 12.92
CA GLY A 60 -10.45 13.68 14.39
C GLY A 60 -9.85 12.40 14.96
N LEU A 61 -9.27 12.49 16.17
CA LEU A 61 -8.44 11.44 16.78
C LEU A 61 -9.14 10.07 16.87
N PHE A 62 -10.43 10.06 17.25
CA PHE A 62 -11.21 8.83 17.37
C PHE A 62 -11.37 8.11 16.03
N SER A 63 -11.76 8.85 14.99
CA SER A 63 -11.89 8.33 13.62
C SER A 63 -10.55 7.79 13.11
N SER A 64 -9.46 8.50 13.37
CA SER A 64 -8.11 8.13 12.94
C SER A 64 -7.61 6.83 13.57
N THR A 65 -7.89 6.64 14.86
CA THR A 65 -7.59 5.38 15.57
C THR A 65 -8.44 4.24 15.02
N LEU A 66 -9.74 4.48 14.76
CA LEU A 66 -10.62 3.47 14.19
C LEU A 66 -10.16 3.04 12.78
N VAL A 67 -9.82 4.00 11.91
CA VAL A 67 -9.25 3.72 10.58
C VAL A 67 -8.01 2.86 10.73
N SER A 68 -7.06 3.29 11.55
CA SER A 68 -5.79 2.57 11.76
C SER A 68 -5.99 1.15 12.30
N PHE A 69 -6.96 0.96 13.19
CA PHE A 69 -7.27 -0.34 13.77
C PHE A 69 -7.88 -1.28 12.72
N VAL A 70 -8.91 -0.83 11.99
CA VAL A 70 -9.59 -1.62 10.96
C VAL A 70 -8.63 -1.99 9.84
N THR A 71 -7.85 -1.03 9.35
CA THR A 71 -6.98 -1.24 8.18
C THR A 71 -5.81 -2.16 8.51
N ALA A 72 -5.21 -2.02 9.69
CA ALA A 72 -4.18 -2.95 10.16
C ALA A 72 -4.73 -4.36 10.41
N THR A 73 -5.95 -4.48 10.95
CA THR A 73 -6.59 -5.78 11.17
C THR A 73 -6.83 -6.50 9.84
N LEU A 74 -7.46 -5.82 8.87
CA LEU A 74 -7.68 -6.37 7.53
C LEU A 74 -6.37 -6.76 6.86
N LEU A 75 -5.33 -5.94 7.00
CA LEU A 75 -4.04 -6.19 6.38
C LEU A 75 -3.32 -7.41 7.00
N ILE A 76 -3.41 -7.59 8.32
CA ILE A 76 -2.88 -8.79 8.99
C ILE A 76 -3.64 -10.04 8.56
N VAL A 77 -4.97 -9.98 8.49
CA VAL A 77 -5.78 -11.10 8.00
C VAL A 77 -5.38 -11.44 6.56
N ALA A 78 -5.22 -10.44 5.69
CA ALA A 78 -4.74 -10.65 4.32
C ALA A 78 -3.34 -11.27 4.29
N SER A 79 -2.41 -10.81 5.13
CA SER A 79 -1.07 -11.38 5.28
C SER A 79 -1.10 -12.85 5.71
N VAL A 80 -1.95 -13.23 6.66
CA VAL A 80 -2.10 -14.64 7.09
C VAL A 80 -2.64 -15.51 5.96
N LEU A 81 -3.54 -14.98 5.14
CA LEU A 81 -4.06 -15.66 3.95
C LEU A 81 -3.10 -15.64 2.75
N GLY A 82 -1.93 -15.01 2.87
CA GLY A 82 -0.96 -14.88 1.77
C GLY A 82 -1.41 -13.93 0.65
N ILE A 83 -2.36 -13.03 0.91
CA ILE A 83 -2.90 -12.10 -0.07
C ILE A 83 -2.06 -10.80 -0.04
N PRO A 84 -1.41 -10.42 -1.16
CA PRO A 84 -0.73 -9.12 -1.26
C PRO A 84 -1.79 -8.02 -1.29
N GLN A 85 -1.73 -7.09 -0.34
CA GLN A 85 -2.79 -6.11 -0.13
C GLN A 85 -2.22 -4.71 0.10
N SER A 86 -2.89 -3.69 -0.46
CA SER A 86 -2.43 -2.31 -0.35
C SER A 86 -3.01 -1.63 0.89
N LEU A 87 -2.16 -1.27 1.86
CA LEU A 87 -2.60 -0.46 3.01
C LEU A 87 -3.19 0.89 2.55
N VAL A 88 -2.59 1.52 1.53
CA VAL A 88 -3.06 2.82 1.03
C VAL A 88 -4.50 2.73 0.55
N GLN A 89 -4.85 1.65 -0.15
CA GLN A 89 -6.23 1.40 -0.57
C GLN A 89 -7.15 1.15 0.62
N LEU A 90 -6.74 0.31 1.58
CA LEU A 90 -7.52 0.04 2.79
C LEU A 90 -7.79 1.34 3.58
N ASN A 91 -6.77 2.16 3.81
CA ASN A 91 -6.87 3.44 4.51
C ASN A 91 -7.82 4.39 3.79
N ILE A 92 -7.63 4.62 2.48
CA ILE A 92 -8.48 5.54 1.72
C ILE A 92 -9.94 5.06 1.69
N CYS A 93 -10.18 3.75 1.52
CA CYS A 93 -11.53 3.20 1.57
C CYS A 93 -12.19 3.38 2.96
N ALA A 94 -11.43 3.20 4.05
CA ALA A 94 -11.93 3.48 5.40
C ALA A 94 -12.25 4.96 5.61
N ILE A 95 -11.42 5.87 5.07
CA ILE A 95 -11.66 7.32 5.09
C ILE A 95 -12.93 7.67 4.29
N PHE A 96 -13.09 7.08 3.09
CA PHE A 96 -14.31 7.26 2.29
C PHE A 96 -15.55 6.72 3.01
N ALA A 97 -15.46 5.59 3.71
CA ALA A 97 -16.57 5.08 4.52
C ALA A 97 -16.99 6.08 5.60
N ILE A 98 -16.03 6.68 6.32
CA ILE A 98 -16.32 7.72 7.32
C ILE A 98 -16.90 8.97 6.67
N SER A 99 -16.38 9.40 5.51
CA SER A 99 -16.93 10.54 4.78
C SER A 99 -18.35 10.27 4.29
N CYS A 100 -18.66 9.07 3.82
CA CYS A 100 -20.01 8.67 3.42
C CYS A 100 -20.99 8.71 4.59
N LEU A 101 -20.54 8.36 5.81
CA LEU A 101 -21.35 8.44 7.02
C LEU A 101 -21.60 9.89 7.47
N LYS A 102 -20.61 10.78 7.33
CA LYS A 102 -20.71 12.19 7.76
C LYS A 102 -21.43 13.09 6.75
N ASP A 103 -21.04 13.00 5.47
CA ASP A 103 -21.46 13.93 4.42
C ASP A 103 -22.46 13.31 3.43
N GLY A 104 -22.72 12.01 3.53
CA GLY A 104 -23.55 11.25 2.61
C GLY A 104 -22.79 10.70 1.39
N HIS A 105 -23.15 9.48 1.00
CA HIS A 105 -22.47 8.73 -0.08
C HIS A 105 -22.42 9.48 -1.43
N ARG A 106 -23.50 10.16 -1.82
CA ARG A 106 -23.54 10.91 -3.09
C ARG A 106 -22.52 12.04 -3.10
N HIS A 107 -22.40 12.77 -1.99
CA HIS A 107 -21.49 13.89 -1.86
C HIS A 107 -20.03 13.43 -1.85
N THR A 108 -19.71 12.37 -1.12
CA THR A 108 -18.36 11.79 -1.08
C THR A 108 -17.91 11.28 -2.44
N LEU A 109 -18.79 10.60 -3.19
CA LEU A 109 -18.48 10.06 -4.51
C LEU A 109 -18.38 11.12 -5.60
N SER A 110 -19.10 12.24 -5.47
CA SER A 110 -19.02 13.34 -6.43
C SER A 110 -17.74 14.18 -6.29
N ARG A 111 -17.04 14.10 -5.15
CA ARG A 111 -15.80 14.86 -4.93
C ARG A 111 -14.75 14.49 -5.97
N GLN A 112 -14.11 15.52 -6.53
CA GLN A 112 -13.06 15.36 -7.54
C GLN A 112 -11.91 14.49 -7.03
N LEU A 113 -11.54 14.62 -5.75
CA LEU A 113 -10.49 13.81 -5.13
C LEU A 113 -10.83 12.32 -5.17
N THR A 114 -12.03 11.94 -4.74
CA THR A 114 -12.52 10.55 -4.76
C THR A 114 -12.45 9.94 -6.16
N ARG A 115 -13.01 10.65 -7.15
CA ARG A 115 -12.99 10.20 -8.55
C ARG A 115 -11.58 10.09 -9.11
N LYS A 116 -10.71 11.06 -8.80
CA LYS A 116 -9.31 11.06 -9.24
C LYS A 116 -8.55 9.87 -8.65
N THR A 117 -8.79 9.52 -7.39
CA THR A 117 -8.16 8.36 -6.74
C THR A 117 -8.54 7.06 -7.45
N PHE A 118 -9.83 6.82 -7.70
CA PHE A 118 -10.27 5.63 -8.43
C PHE A 118 -9.72 5.59 -9.85
N PHE A 119 -9.68 6.74 -10.54
CA PHE A 119 -9.09 6.84 -11.86
C PHE A 119 -7.59 6.48 -11.86
N ILE A 120 -6.82 7.02 -10.91
CA ILE A 120 -5.40 6.70 -10.76
C ILE A 120 -5.22 5.21 -10.52
N TRP A 121 -6.00 4.59 -9.62
CA TRP A 121 -5.90 3.15 -9.34
C TRP A 121 -6.22 2.26 -10.54
N ALA A 122 -7.08 2.72 -11.47
CA ALA A 122 -7.35 2.01 -12.71
C ALA A 122 -6.22 2.17 -13.74
N VAL A 123 -5.58 3.35 -13.78
CA VAL A 123 -4.55 3.68 -14.77
C VAL A 123 -3.16 3.20 -14.36
N THR A 124 -2.82 3.20 -13.08
CA THR A 124 -1.47 2.83 -12.61
C THR A 124 -1.05 1.40 -12.96
N PRO A 125 -1.91 0.36 -12.91
CA PRO A 125 -1.52 -0.99 -13.31
C PRO A 125 -1.21 -1.07 -14.81
N LEU A 126 -1.95 -0.34 -15.65
CA LEU A 126 -1.73 -0.29 -17.09
C LEU A 126 -0.38 0.35 -17.42
N ILE A 127 -0.08 1.49 -16.79
CA ILE A 127 1.22 2.16 -16.95
C ILE A 127 2.35 1.25 -16.48
N SER A 128 2.19 0.59 -15.33
CA SER A 128 3.18 -0.33 -14.79
C SER A 128 3.43 -1.52 -15.71
N LEU A 129 2.38 -2.06 -16.34
CA LEU A 129 2.48 -3.16 -17.30
C LEU A 129 3.26 -2.75 -18.55
N VAL A 130 2.93 -1.59 -19.14
CA VAL A 130 3.62 -1.06 -20.32
C VAL A 130 5.10 -0.84 -20.01
N PHE A 131 5.40 -0.21 -18.87
CA PHE A 131 6.78 0.04 -18.44
C PHE A 131 7.57 -1.26 -18.22
N SER A 132 6.96 -2.25 -17.56
CA SER A 132 7.56 -3.56 -17.33
C SER A 132 7.86 -4.28 -18.66
N TYR A 133 6.90 -4.30 -19.59
CA TYR A 133 7.07 -4.90 -20.91
C TYR A 133 8.20 -4.25 -21.71
N LEU A 134 8.24 -2.90 -21.75
CA LEU A 134 9.29 -2.17 -22.46
C LEU A 134 10.69 -2.45 -21.87
N SER A 135 10.79 -2.54 -20.55
CA SER A 135 12.04 -2.87 -19.86
C SER A 135 12.54 -4.25 -20.26
N LEU A 136 11.66 -5.25 -20.26
CA LEU A 136 12.01 -6.62 -20.69
C LEU A 136 12.38 -6.67 -22.18
N PHE A 137 11.64 -5.97 -23.03
CA PHE A 137 11.93 -5.89 -24.46
C PHE A 137 13.33 -5.31 -24.73
N LEU A 138 13.71 -4.25 -24.02
CA LEU A 138 15.03 -3.64 -24.14
C LEU A 138 16.14 -4.58 -23.68
N VAL A 139 15.97 -5.23 -22.52
CA VAL A 139 16.94 -6.21 -22.01
C VAL A 139 17.14 -7.37 -22.98
N ASN A 140 16.06 -7.88 -23.57
CA ASN A 140 16.11 -8.97 -24.54
C ASN A 140 16.73 -8.56 -25.88
N ARG A 141 16.77 -7.26 -26.21
CA ARG A 141 17.39 -6.74 -27.43
C ARG A 141 18.88 -6.46 -27.27
N LEU A 142 19.34 -6.27 -26.03
CA LEU A 142 20.74 -6.04 -25.68
C LEU A 142 21.52 -7.34 -25.39
N ARG A 143 20.82 -8.46 -25.19
CA ARG A 143 21.38 -9.80 -25.15
C ARG A 143 21.42 -10.41 -26.55
#